data_AF-A0A8C3QQI1-F1
#
_entry.id   AF-A0A8C3QQI1-F1
#
_cell.length_a   1.000
_cell.length_b   1.000
_cell.length_c   1.000
_cell.angle_alpha   90.00
_cell.angle_beta   90.00
_cell.angle_gamma   90.00
#
_symmetry.space_group_name_H-M   'P 1'
#
loop_
_entity.id
_entity.type
_entity.pdbx_description
1 polymer ?
#
loop_
_entity_poly.entity_id
_entity_poly.type
_entity_poly.pdbx_seq_one_letter_code
_entity_poly.pdbx_strand_id
1 'polypeptide(L)'
;MEPTNYIARDNYWKDQIEKEGDAAKRWAEKWGFLKTPLEELIGDEKKKDARPKLRLPDHLQIRPVTPVEKYIKVLPSPPVPKTTQGFIGWRSSIPALALEHDYQIQSCKGAVCNMK
;
A
#
# COMPACT_ATOMS: atom_id res chain seq x y z
N MET A 1 -11.22 -25.78 -52.17
CA MET A 1 -11.57 -24.35 -52.15
C MET A 1 -13.07 -24.31 -51.97
N GLU A 2 -13.56 -24.03 -50.76
CA GLU A 2 -14.99 -23.84 -50.53
C GLU A 2 -15.48 -22.67 -51.40
N PRO A 3 -16.61 -22.80 -52.14
CA PRO A 3 -17.13 -21.72 -52.96
C PRO A 3 -17.59 -20.58 -52.06
N THR A 4 -16.77 -19.55 -51.92
CA THR A 4 -17.15 -18.33 -51.21
C THR A 4 -18.27 -17.64 -51.98
N ASN A 5 -19.46 -17.56 -51.38
CA ASN A 5 -20.58 -16.83 -51.94
C ASN A 5 -20.27 -15.32 -51.93
N TYR A 6 -19.79 -14.80 -53.07
CA TYR A 6 -19.39 -13.41 -53.25
C TYR A 6 -20.53 -12.42 -52.98
N ILE A 7 -21.78 -12.80 -53.27
CA ILE A 7 -22.97 -11.98 -53.03
C ILE A 7 -23.20 -11.84 -51.52
N ALA A 8 -23.09 -12.93 -50.76
CA ALA A 8 -23.21 -12.90 -49.31
C ALA A 8 -22.11 -12.04 -48.67
N ARG A 9 -20.88 -12.08 -49.21
CA ARG A 9 -19.78 -11.24 -48.75
C ARG A 9 -20.03 -9.76 -49.04
N ASP A 10 -20.49 -9.42 -50.23
CA ASP A 10 -20.81 -8.04 -50.63
C ASP A 10 -21.94 -7.45 -49.78
N ASN A 11 -23.01 -8.22 -49.56
CA ASN A 11 -24.12 -7.81 -48.69
C ASN A 11 -23.66 -7.59 -47.25
N TYR A 12 -22.80 -8.46 -46.72
CA TYR A 12 -22.23 -8.26 -45.40
C TYR A 12 -21.46 -6.94 -45.29
N TRP A 13 -20.66 -6.60 -46.30
CA TRP A 13 -19.93 -5.33 -46.31
C TRP A 13 -20.85 -4.12 -46.38
N LYS A 14 -21.91 -4.18 -47.19
CA LYS A 14 -22.94 -3.14 -47.25
C LYS A 14 -23.59 -2.90 -45.89
N ASP A 15 -24.02 -3.96 -45.22
CA ASP A 15 -24.61 -3.88 -43.88
C ASP A 15 -23.66 -3.25 -42.85
N GLN A 16 -22.36 -3.54 -42.93
CA GLN A 16 -21.38 -2.95 -42.01
C GLN A 16 -21.21 -1.45 -42.25
N ILE A 17 -21.13 -1.02 -43.52
CA ILE A 17 -21.02 0.39 -43.89
C ILE A 17 -22.25 1.17 -43.42
N GLU A 18 -23.45 0.60 -43.59
CA GLU A 18 -24.69 1.23 -43.09
C GLU A 18 -24.69 1.36 -41.56
N LYS A 19 -24.29 0.31 -40.84
CA LYS A 19 -24.17 0.33 -39.38
C LYS A 19 -23.15 1.35 -38.89
N GLU A 20 -22.01 1.45 -39.56
CA GLU A 20 -20.97 2.42 -39.25
C GLU A 20 -21.47 3.85 -39.46
N GLY A 21 -22.16 4.10 -40.58
CA GLY A 21 -22.77 5.39 -40.87
C GLY A 21 -23.82 5.80 -39.84
N ASP A 22 -24.67 4.85 -39.42
CA ASP A 22 -25.67 5.08 -38.37
C ASP A 22 -25.04 5.29 -36.99
N ALA A 23 -24.00 4.54 -36.66
CA ALA A 23 -23.24 4.71 -35.43
C ALA A 23 -22.58 6.09 -35.40
N ALA A 24 -21.99 6.56 -36.51
CA ALA A 24 -21.39 7.87 -36.61
C ALA A 24 -22.42 9.00 -36.39
N LYS A 25 -23.62 8.89 -36.97
CA LYS A 25 -24.71 9.85 -36.76
C LYS A 25 -25.18 9.88 -35.31
N ARG A 26 -25.36 8.71 -34.69
CA ARG A 26 -25.83 8.56 -33.30
C ARG A 26 -24.72 8.78 -32.25
N TRP A 27 -23.45 8.88 -32.68
CA TRP A 27 -22.32 8.99 -31.77
C TRP A 27 -22.40 10.25 -30.90
N ALA A 28 -22.77 11.39 -31.49
CA ALA A 28 -22.85 12.64 -30.75
C ALA A 28 -23.97 12.63 -29.70
N GLU A 29 -25.10 11.97 -29.97
CA GLU A 29 -26.20 11.83 -29.02
C GLU A 29 -25.82 10.88 -27.88
N LYS A 30 -25.25 9.70 -28.21
CA LYS A 30 -24.92 8.67 -27.22
C LYS A 30 -23.68 8.99 -26.40
N TRP A 31 -22.69 9.66 -26.99
CA TRP A 31 -21.37 9.90 -26.41
C TRP A 31 -20.99 11.38 -26.34
N GLY A 32 -21.91 12.30 -26.62
CA GLY A 32 -21.66 13.74 -26.55
C GLY A 32 -21.19 14.23 -25.18
N PHE A 33 -21.57 13.53 -24.11
CA PHE A 33 -21.10 13.79 -22.75
C PHE A 33 -19.59 13.57 -22.57
N LEU A 34 -18.90 12.88 -23.48
CA LEU A 34 -17.43 12.78 -23.45
C LEU A 34 -16.75 14.09 -23.87
N LYS A 35 -17.48 14.98 -24.55
CA LYS A 35 -16.99 16.31 -24.93
C LYS A 35 -17.25 17.37 -23.86
N THR A 36 -18.15 17.11 -22.91
CA THR A 36 -18.44 18.08 -21.84
C THR A 36 -17.26 18.14 -20.86
N PRO A 37 -16.81 19.33 -20.47
CA PRO A 37 -15.72 19.49 -19.52
C PRO A 37 -16.10 18.92 -18.16
N LEU A 38 -15.11 18.39 -17.45
CA LEU A 38 -15.28 17.72 -16.16
C LEU A 38 -15.97 18.62 -15.12
N GLU A 39 -15.72 19.93 -15.22
CA GLU A 39 -16.27 20.96 -14.35
C GLU A 39 -17.79 21.06 -14.42
N GLU A 40 -18.39 20.87 -15.61
CA GLU A 40 -19.84 20.87 -15.80
C GLU A 40 -20.47 19.59 -15.25
N LEU A 41 -19.77 18.46 -15.37
CA LEU A 41 -20.20 17.17 -14.82
C LEU A 41 -20.14 17.15 -13.27
N ILE A 42 -19.14 17.81 -12.69
CA ILE A 42 -18.92 17.90 -11.24
C ILE A 42 -19.70 19.06 -10.60
N GLY A 43 -20.18 20.03 -11.40
CA GLY A 43 -20.77 21.28 -10.91
C GLY A 43 -21.92 21.10 -9.91
N ASP A 44 -22.73 20.06 -10.07
CA ASP A 44 -23.84 19.75 -9.14
C ASP A 44 -23.38 18.97 -7.90
N GLU A 45 -22.19 18.38 -7.92
CA GLU A 45 -21.60 17.71 -6.76
C GLU A 45 -20.93 18.70 -5.81
N LYS A 46 -20.28 19.76 -6.33
CA LYS A 46 -19.69 20.83 -5.51
C LYS A 46 -20.72 21.66 -4.73
N LYS A 47 -21.96 21.80 -5.23
CA LYS A 47 -23.05 22.45 -4.47
C LYS A 47 -23.46 21.67 -3.21
N LYS A 48 -23.00 20.43 -3.04
CA LYS A 48 -23.26 19.59 -1.87
C LYS A 48 -22.35 19.90 -0.68
N ASP A 49 -21.43 20.87 -0.79
CA ASP A 49 -20.63 21.35 0.35
C ASP A 49 -21.50 21.96 1.47
N ALA A 50 -22.78 22.24 1.20
CA ALA A 50 -23.77 22.60 2.21
C ALA A 50 -24.38 21.41 2.98
N ARG A 51 -24.05 20.16 2.62
CA ARG A 51 -24.54 18.99 3.37
C ARG A 51 -23.83 18.94 4.72
N PRO A 52 -24.57 18.78 5.84
CA PRO A 52 -23.95 18.62 7.14
C PRO A 52 -23.05 17.38 7.11
N LYS A 53 -21.79 17.55 7.56
CA LYS A 53 -20.83 16.44 7.69
C LYS A 53 -21.48 15.36 8.54
N LEU A 54 -21.80 14.21 7.93
CA LEU A 54 -22.33 13.06 8.64
C LEU A 54 -21.33 12.66 9.72
N ARG A 55 -21.75 12.67 10.98
CA ARG A 55 -20.91 12.17 12.07
C ARG A 55 -20.77 10.67 11.89
N LEU A 56 -19.53 10.20 11.81
CA LEU A 56 -19.25 8.76 11.68
C LEU A 56 -19.68 8.06 12.98
N PRO A 57 -20.51 7.01 12.93
CA PRO A 57 -20.86 6.22 14.11
C PRO A 57 -19.62 5.72 14.87
N ASP A 58 -19.69 5.69 16.20
CA ASP A 58 -18.53 5.41 17.07
C ASP A 58 -17.87 4.04 16.81
N HIS A 59 -18.64 3.03 16.40
CA HIS A 59 -18.13 1.69 16.08
C HIS A 59 -17.37 1.62 14.75
N LEU A 60 -17.52 2.62 13.88
CA LEU A 60 -16.77 2.76 12.63
C LEU A 60 -15.54 3.67 12.78
N GLN A 61 -15.42 4.37 13.91
CA GLN A 61 -14.26 5.20 14.18
C GLN A 61 -13.06 4.31 14.51
N ILE A 62 -11.99 4.48 13.75
CA ILE A 62 -10.71 3.81 14.03
C ILE A 62 -10.20 4.36 15.35
N ARG A 63 -9.93 3.46 16.31
CA ARG A 63 -9.27 3.87 17.55
C ARG A 63 -7.89 4.42 17.20
N PRO A 64 -7.48 5.58 17.74
CA PRO A 64 -6.12 6.05 17.55
C PRO A 64 -5.17 4.95 18.03
N VAL A 65 -4.19 4.61 17.18
CA VAL A 65 -3.15 3.66 17.55
C VAL A 65 -2.50 4.19 18.81
N THR A 66 -2.51 3.38 19.87
CA THR A 66 -1.82 3.74 21.12
C THR A 66 -0.37 4.13 20.77
N PRO A 67 0.08 5.33 21.15
CA PRO A 67 1.41 5.81 20.80
C PRO A 67 2.46 4.76 21.17
N VAL A 68 3.40 4.54 20.27
CA VAL A 68 4.47 3.55 20.44
C VAL A 68 5.26 3.80 21.74
N GLU A 69 5.37 5.07 22.14
CA GLU A 69 5.98 5.54 23.39
C GLU A 69 5.40 4.86 24.65
N LYS A 70 4.14 4.42 24.63
CA LYS A 70 3.53 3.71 25.76
C LYS A 70 4.16 2.33 25.98
N TYR A 71 4.62 1.68 24.92
CA TYR A 71 5.16 0.32 24.95
C TYR A 71 6.68 0.27 24.78
N ILE A 72 7.27 1.22 24.07
CA ILE A 72 8.72 1.31 23.84
C ILE A 72 9.29 2.41 24.74
N LYS A 73 9.85 2.00 25.88
CA LYS A 73 10.60 2.89 26.79
C LYS A 73 12.08 2.81 26.44
N VAL A 74 12.62 3.87 25.83
CA VAL A 74 14.06 3.99 25.58
C VAL A 74 14.72 4.55 26.84
N LEU A 75 15.39 3.69 27.61
CA LEU A 75 16.17 4.11 28.78
C LEU A 75 17.54 4.67 28.33
N PRO A 76 18.14 5.59 29.11
CA PRO A 76 19.46 6.11 28.80
C PRO A 76 20.53 5.00 28.86
N SER A 77 21.59 5.16 28.06
CA SER A 77 22.72 4.23 28.06
C SER A 77 23.41 4.23 29.44
N PRO A 78 23.91 3.06 29.91
CA PRO A 78 24.77 3.02 31.08
C PRO A 78 26.06 3.83 30.88
N PRO A 79 26.69 4.28 31.98
CA PRO A 79 27.90 5.10 31.94
C PRO A 79 29.09 4.34 31.35
N VAL A 80 29.86 5.01 30.51
CA VAL A 80 31.04 4.43 29.87
C VAL A 80 32.18 4.28 30.90
N PRO A 81 32.85 3.11 30.96
CA PRO A 81 34.00 2.91 31.84
C PRO A 81 35.15 3.88 31.52
N LYS A 82 35.80 4.40 32.56
CA LYS A 82 36.95 5.31 32.41
C LYS A 82 38.25 4.59 32.04
N THR A 83 38.31 3.28 32.27
CA THR A 83 39.51 2.47 32.07
C THR A 83 39.41 1.69 30.75
N THR A 84 40.51 1.60 30.01
CA THR A 84 40.60 0.86 28.75
C THR A 84 40.33 -0.63 28.93
N GLN A 85 40.78 -1.22 30.05
CA GLN A 85 40.48 -2.61 30.40
C GLN A 85 38.98 -2.83 30.63
N GLY A 86 38.31 -1.87 31.28
CA GLY A 86 36.87 -1.94 31.54
C GLY A 86 36.03 -1.68 30.30
N PHE A 87 36.61 -1.13 29.23
CA PHE A 87 35.90 -0.80 27.99
C PHE A 87 35.62 -2.03 27.11
N ILE A 88 36.42 -3.09 27.21
CA ILE A 88 36.21 -4.30 26.42
C ILE A 88 35.01 -5.07 26.99
N GLY A 89 33.95 -5.26 26.20
CA GLY A 89 32.78 -6.05 26.59
C GLY A 89 31.85 -5.40 27.62
N TRP A 90 32.03 -4.12 27.96
CA TRP A 90 31.30 -3.46 29.05
C TRP A 90 29.77 -3.50 28.96
N ARG A 91 29.23 -3.43 27.73
CA ARG A 91 27.79 -3.55 27.48
C ARG A 91 27.30 -4.99 27.63
N SER A 92 28.10 -5.95 27.16
CA SER A 92 27.82 -7.37 27.24
C SER A 92 27.87 -7.89 28.69
N SER A 93 28.62 -7.20 29.57
CA SER A 93 28.65 -7.49 31.01
C SER A 93 27.37 -7.08 31.76
N ILE A 94 26.45 -6.33 31.14
CA ILE A 94 25.18 -5.93 31.74
C ILE A 94 24.10 -6.89 31.22
N PRO A 95 23.52 -7.77 32.06
CA PRO A 95 22.56 -8.79 31.60
C PRO A 95 21.36 -8.22 30.83
N ALA A 96 20.90 -7.02 31.20
CA ALA A 96 19.78 -6.34 30.53
C ALA A 96 20.13 -5.80 29.12
N LEU A 97 21.41 -5.77 28.75
CA LEU A 97 21.93 -5.25 27.47
C LEU A 97 22.73 -6.30 26.69
N ALA A 98 22.86 -7.51 27.23
CA ALA A 98 23.51 -8.62 26.56
C ALA A 98 22.63 -9.06 25.38
N LEU A 99 23.08 -8.74 24.16
CA LEU A 99 22.44 -9.19 22.92
C LEU A 99 22.97 -10.54 22.44
N GLU A 100 24.04 -11.03 23.07
CA GLU A 100 24.71 -12.27 22.73
C GLU A 100 23.82 -13.46 23.17
N HIS A 101 23.10 -14.04 22.21
CA HIS A 101 22.33 -15.27 22.40
C HIS A 101 23.00 -16.40 21.60
N ASP A 102 22.91 -17.63 22.11
CA ASP A 102 23.31 -18.86 21.40
C ASP A 102 24.77 -18.94 20.91
N TYR A 103 25.71 -18.26 21.58
CA TYR A 103 27.13 -18.38 21.26
C TYR A 103 27.80 -19.45 22.14
N GLN A 104 28.62 -20.29 21.52
CA GLN A 104 29.35 -21.35 22.21
C GLN A 104 30.77 -20.87 22.51
N ILE A 105 31.09 -20.68 23.80
CA ILE A 105 32.45 -20.36 24.22
C ILE A 105 33.28 -21.65 24.16
N GLN A 106 34.23 -21.71 23.23
CA GLN A 106 35.23 -22.77 23.21
C GLN A 106 36.37 -22.40 24.18
N SER A 107 36.46 -23.12 25.30
CA SER A 107 37.61 -22.97 26.19
C SER A 107 38.86 -23.52 25.51
N CYS A 108 40.00 -22.84 25.70
CA CYS A 108 41.32 -23.36 25.34
C CYS A 108 41.70 -24.64 26.12
N LYS A 109 40.89 -25.06 27.11
CA LYS A 109 41.00 -26.36 27.80
C LYS A 109 40.02 -27.43 27.29
N GLY A 110 39.33 -27.19 26.16
CA GLY A 110 38.42 -28.16 25.53
C GLY A 110 37.06 -28.35 26.22
N ALA A 111 36.82 -27.68 27.34
CA ALA A 111 35.50 -27.68 27.98
C ALA A 111 34.58 -26.67 27.27
N VAL A 112 33.41 -27.14 26.83
CA VAL A 112 32.35 -26.29 26.28
C VAL A 112 31.39 -25.90 27.41
N CYS A 113 31.24 -24.61 27.65
CA CYS A 113 30.22 -24.09 28.55
C CYS A 113 29.12 -23.44 27.72
N ASN A 114 27.92 -24.05 27.75
CA ASN A 114 26.71 -23.40 27.28
C ASN A 114 26.21 -22.48 28.39
N MET A 115 26.13 -21.18 28.13
CA MET A 115 25.36 -20.29 28.98
C MET A 115 23.89 -20.39 28.57
N LYS A 116 23.04 -20.72 29.55
CA LYS A 116 21.58 -20.80 29.43
C LYS A 116 20.95 -19.42 29.55
#